data_AF-A0A6P0VKE1-F1
#
_entry.id   AF-A0A6P0VKE1-F1
#
_cell.length_a   1.000
_cell.length_b   1.000
_cell.length_c   1.000
_cell.angle_alpha   90.00
_cell.angle_beta   90.00
_cell.angle_gamma   90.00
#
_symmetry.space_group_name_H-M   'P 1'
#
loop_
_entity.id
_entity.type
_entity.pdbx_description
1 polymer ?
#
loop_
_entity_poly.entity_id
_entity_poly.type
_entity_poly.pdbx_seq_one_letter_code
_entity_poly.pdbx_strand_id
1 'polypeptide(L)' 'MEVNNLGFIATILFVLVPAVFLLILYIQTASQGNQDS' A
#
# COMPACT_ATOMS: atom_id res chain seq x y z
N MET A 1 -4.18 -11.79 27.38
CA MET A 1 -4.62 -10.39 27.30
C MET A 1 -5.74 -10.32 26.29
N GLU A 2 -6.86 -9.67 26.61
CA GLU A 2 -7.92 -9.40 25.63
C GLU A 2 -7.45 -8.29 24.68
N VAL A 3 -7.67 -8.47 23.38
CA VAL A 3 -7.19 -7.54 22.33
C VAL A 3 -8.38 -6.94 21.60
N ASN A 4 -8.21 -5.72 21.08
CA ASN A 4 -9.26 -5.04 20.33
C ASN A 4 -9.30 -5.54 18.88
N ASN A 5 -10.37 -6.25 18.52
CA ASN A 5 -10.60 -6.75 17.16
C ASN A 5 -10.68 -5.61 16.12
N LEU A 6 -11.22 -4.44 16.47
CA LEU A 6 -11.19 -3.26 15.58
C LEU A 6 -9.78 -2.73 15.41
N GLY A 7 -8.96 -2.78 16.47
CA GLY A 7 -7.54 -2.42 16.42
C GLY A 7 -6.77 -3.29 15.44
N PHE A 8 -7.10 -4.57 15.35
CA PHE A 8 -6.48 -5.49 14.38
C PHE A 8 -6.79 -5.10 12.92
N ILE A 9 -8.05 -4.80 12.61
CA ILE A 9 -8.42 -4.37 11.25
C ILE A 9 -7.86 -2.99 10.95
N ALA A 10 -7.87 -2.08 11.92
CA ALA A 10 -7.35 -0.73 11.76
C ALA A 10 -5.86 -0.71 11.43
N THR A 11 -5.04 -1.56 12.06
CA THR A 11 -3.59 -1.63 11.75
C THR A 11 -3.33 -2.21 10.37
N ILE A 12 -4.11 -3.22 9.95
CA ILE A 12 -4.03 -3.78 8.59
C ILE A 12 -4.34 -2.69 7.56
N LEU A 13 -5.45 -1.97 7.72
CA LEU A 13 -5.84 -0.92 6.78
C LEU A 13 -4.86 0.26 6.81
N PHE A 14 -4.37 0.65 7.98
CA PHE A 14 -3.41 1.73 8.14
C PHE A 14 -2.09 1.47 7.41
N VAL A 15 -1.63 0.22 7.37
CA VAL A 15 -0.39 -0.14 6.65
C VAL A 15 -0.67 -0.38 5.16
N LEU A 16 -1.69 -1.18 4.84
CA LEU A 16 -1.89 -1.64 3.46
C LEU A 16 -2.43 -0.56 2.54
N VAL A 17 -3.32 0.33 3.01
CA VAL A 17 -3.86 1.39 2.16
C VAL A 17 -2.77 2.32 1.61
N PRO A 18 -1.90 2.94 2.44
CA PRO A 18 -0.82 3.78 1.91
C PRO A 18 0.26 2.98 1.19
N ALA A 19 0.56 1.73 1.60
CA ALA A 19 1.55 0.91 0.90
C ALA A 19 1.11 0.55 -0.53
N VAL A 20 -0.14 0.14 -0.72
CA VAL A 20 -0.70 -0.16 -2.06
C VAL A 20 -0.78 1.12 -2.89
N PHE A 21 -1.15 2.26 -2.31
CA PHE A 21 -1.13 3.54 -3.01
C PHE A 21 0.26 3.87 -3.58
N LEU A 22 1.30 3.75 -2.77
CA LEU A 22 2.68 3.99 -3.22
C LEU A 22 3.13 2.96 -4.26
N LEU A 23 2.77 1.70 -4.09
CA LEU A 23 3.08 0.64 -5.04
C LEU A 23 2.47 0.93 -6.43
N ILE A 24 1.22 1.39 -6.46
CA ILE A 24 0.52 1.79 -7.69
C ILE A 24 1.25 2.93 -8.38
N LEU A 25 1.67 3.97 -7.64
CA LEU A 25 2.43 5.08 -8.21
C LEU A 25 3.78 4.62 -8.76
N TYR A 26 4.50 3.78 -8.00
CA TYR A 26 5.78 3.23 -8.43
C TYR A 26 5.66 2.45 -9.75
N ILE A 27 4.67 1.57 -9.86
CA ILE A 27 4.45 0.76 -11.07
C ILE A 27 4.16 1.67 -12.27
N GLN A 28 3.33 2.69 -12.09
CA GLN A 28 3.03 3.65 -13.16
C GLN A 28 4.27 4.40 -13.62
N THR A 29 5.09 4.89 -12.69
CA THR A 29 6.36 5.57 -13.00
C THR A 29 7.34 4.65 -13.70
N ALA A 30 7.57 3.44 -13.18
CA ALA A 30 8.49 2.47 -13.77
C ALA A 30 8.04 2.01 -15.17
N SER A 31 6.74 1.85 -15.38
CA SER A 31 6.16 1.48 -16.68
C SER A 31 6.30 2.58 -17.75
N GLN A 32 6.33 3.85 -17.35
CA GLN A 32 6.54 4.97 -18.28
C GLN A 32 8.01 5.11 -18.64
N GLY A 33 8.93 5.04 -17.67
CA GLY A 33 10.37 5.13 -17.92
C GLY A 33 10.94 4.02 -18.83
N ASN A 34 10.25 2.88 -18.96
CA ASN A 34 10.69 1.76 -19.79
C ASN A 34 10.11 1.79 -21.23
N GLN A 35 9.23 2.73 -21.57
CA GLN A 35 8.71 2.91 -22.93
C GLN A 35 9.54 3.89 -23.78
N ASP A 36 10.41 4.68 -23.13
CA ASP A 36 11.26 5.69 -23.78
C ASP A 36 12.68 5.17 -24.11
N SER A 37 12.90 3.86 -24.11
CA SER A 37 14.19 3.20 -24.44
C SER A 37 14.13 2.40 -25.74
#